data_AF-A0A672IJB8-F1
#
_entry.id   AF-A0A672IJB8-F1
#
_cell.length_a   1.000
_cell.length_b   1.000
_cell.length_c   1.000
_cell.angle_alpha   90.00
_cell.angle_beta   90.00
_cell.angle_gamma   90.00
#
_symmetry.space_group_name_H-M   'P 1'
#
loop_
_entity.id
_entity.type
_entity.pdbx_description
1 polymer ?
#
loop_
_entity_poly.entity_id
_entity_poly.type
_entity_poly.pdbx_seq_one_letter_code
_entity_poly.pdbx_strand_id
1 'polypeptide(L)'
;MSAPVVVTVRLIRSFEHRNFKPLVYPEVSLDQRVQDFIQMTRSGLPPPFRKHSYGLTFHFLLLLNCDQSCLTNELVMSLDDDEKLILRSDQTLRAAGVASETEVAFFRKEDYEAYKANPRTSW
;
A
#
# COMPACT_ATOMS: atom_id res chain seq x y z
N MET A 1 19.52 -9.24 -14.51
CA MET A 1 18.53 -8.15 -14.61
C MET A 1 17.22 -8.70 -14.10
N SER A 2 16.68 -8.16 -13.00
CA SER A 2 15.36 -8.60 -12.52
C SER A 2 14.31 -8.18 -13.56
N ALA A 3 13.42 -9.09 -13.94
CA ALA A 3 12.32 -8.75 -14.82
C ALA A 3 11.45 -7.65 -14.18
N PRO A 4 10.93 -6.69 -14.97
CA PRO A 4 9.93 -5.76 -14.48
C PRO A 4 8.72 -6.56 -13.99
N VAL A 5 8.22 -6.21 -12.81
CA VAL A 5 7.03 -6.83 -12.25
C VAL A 5 5.89 -5.84 -12.19
N VAL A 6 4.67 -6.38 -12.22
CA VAL A 6 3.45 -5.60 -12.01
C VAL A 6 3.15 -5.53 -10.52
N VAL A 7 3.02 -4.34 -9.97
CA VAL A 7 2.60 -4.10 -8.59
C VAL A 7 1.37 -3.21 -8.58
N THR A 8 0.36 -3.60 -7.81
CA THR A 8 -0.88 -2.82 -7.66
C THR A 8 -0.85 -2.08 -6.35
N VAL A 9 -0.89 -0.75 -6.40
CA VAL A 9 -0.95 0.11 -5.23
C VAL A 9 -2.40 0.53 -4.97
N ARG A 10 -2.98 0.08 -3.86
CA ARG A 10 -4.30 0.52 -3.40
C ARG A 10 -4.14 1.82 -2.59
N LEU A 11 -4.48 2.95 -3.19
CA LEU A 11 -4.46 4.24 -2.54
C LEU A 11 -5.69 4.40 -1.64
N ILE A 12 -5.51 4.29 -0.34
CA ILE A 12 -6.58 4.34 0.65
C ILE A 12 -6.82 5.79 1.06
N ARG A 13 -8.07 6.24 0.92
CA ARG A 13 -8.51 7.57 1.35
C ARG A 13 -9.13 7.55 2.73
N SER A 14 -9.87 6.50 3.06
CA SER A 14 -10.52 6.36 4.36
C SER A 14 -10.70 4.87 4.65
N PHE A 15 -10.19 4.45 5.79
CA PHE A 15 -10.37 3.10 6.32
C PHE A 15 -11.84 2.88 6.73
N GLU A 16 -12.46 3.87 7.37
CA GLU A 16 -13.84 3.79 7.86
C GLU A 16 -14.84 3.53 6.73
N HIS A 17 -14.69 4.24 5.62
CA HIS A 17 -15.57 4.13 4.45
C HIS A 17 -15.10 3.13 3.40
N ARG A 18 -14.02 2.36 3.69
CA ARG A 18 -13.40 1.43 2.73
C ARG A 18 -13.11 2.07 1.36
N ASN A 19 -12.78 3.36 1.33
CA ASN A 19 -12.58 4.10 0.08
C ASN A 19 -11.12 3.97 -0.36
N PHE A 20 -10.89 3.22 -1.44
CA PHE A 20 -9.57 3.10 -2.05
C PHE A 20 -9.63 3.26 -3.57
N LYS A 21 -8.50 3.64 -4.16
CA LYS A 21 -8.29 3.70 -5.60
C LYS A 21 -7.09 2.82 -5.99
N PRO A 22 -7.27 1.76 -6.79
CA PRO A 22 -6.14 0.98 -7.28
C PRO A 22 -5.35 1.77 -8.33
N LEU A 23 -4.02 1.69 -8.25
CA LEU A 23 -3.04 2.25 -9.18
C LEU A 23 -2.09 1.12 -9.57
N VAL A 24 -2.09 0.73 -10.83
CA VAL A 24 -1.25 -0.37 -11.32
C VAL A 24 0.06 0.19 -11.87
N TYR A 25 1.19 -0.36 -11.41
CA TYR A 25 2.52 -0.03 -11.87
C TYR A 25 3.13 -1.26 -12.56
N PRO A 26 3.18 -1.30 -13.91
CA PRO A 26 3.60 -2.49 -14.65
C PRO A 26 5.13 -2.67 -14.75
N GLU A 27 5.92 -1.62 -14.49
CA GLU A 27 7.37 -1.62 -14.69
C GLU A 27 8.12 -1.35 -13.38
N VAL A 28 7.79 -2.11 -12.33
CA VAL A 28 8.41 -1.95 -11.01
C VAL A 28 9.62 -2.87 -10.91
N SER A 29 10.76 -2.32 -10.49
CA SER A 29 11.95 -3.10 -10.18
C SER A 29 11.92 -3.57 -8.72
N LEU A 30 11.89 -4.88 -8.46
CA LEU A 30 11.90 -5.42 -7.09
C LEU A 30 13.16 -5.08 -6.29
N ASP A 31 14.26 -4.81 -6.98
CA ASP A 31 15.54 -4.45 -6.37
C ASP A 31 15.63 -2.95 -6.03
N GLN A 32 14.63 -2.14 -6.43
CA GLN A 32 14.56 -0.74 -6.03
C GLN A 32 14.19 -0.60 -4.56
N ARG A 33 14.58 0.51 -3.93
CA ARG A 33 14.24 0.76 -2.54
C ARG A 33 12.78 1.15 -2.40
N VAL A 34 12.20 0.80 -1.26
CA VAL A 34 10.83 1.19 -0.91
C VAL A 34 10.69 2.71 -0.92
N GLN A 35 11.68 3.46 -0.42
CA GLN A 35 11.67 4.94 -0.46
C GLN A 35 11.53 5.52 -1.88
N ASP A 36 12.21 4.94 -2.87
CA ASP A 36 12.19 5.43 -4.25
C ASP A 36 10.84 5.13 -4.89
N PHE A 37 10.28 3.95 -4.57
CA PHE A 37 8.93 3.57 -4.97
C PHE A 37 7.87 4.50 -4.35
N ILE A 38 7.97 4.83 -3.05
CA ILE A 38 7.11 5.84 -2.39
C ILE A 38 7.16 7.15 -3.16
N GLN A 39 8.36 7.64 -3.49
CA GLN A 39 8.54 8.90 -4.18
C GLN A 39 7.95 8.88 -5.61
N MET A 40 8.11 7.77 -6.33
CA MET A 40 7.50 7.55 -7.65
C MET A 40 5.98 7.50 -7.57
N THR A 41 5.42 6.80 -6.60
CA THR A 41 3.97 6.75 -6.38
C THR A 41 3.44 8.15 -6.07
N ARG A 42 4.12 8.91 -5.19
CA ARG A 42 3.76 10.29 -4.82
C ARG A 42 3.76 11.25 -6.01
N SER A 43 4.77 11.18 -6.87
CA SER A 43 4.83 12.04 -8.06
C SER A 43 3.76 11.66 -9.09
N GLY A 44 3.46 10.36 -9.21
CA GLY A 44 2.39 9.80 -10.05
C GLY A 44 0.96 10.00 -9.52
N LEU A 45 0.77 10.55 -8.32
CA LEU A 45 -0.57 10.78 -7.77
C LEU A 45 -1.35 11.80 -8.62
N PRO A 46 -2.62 11.52 -8.95
CA PRO A 46 -3.45 12.48 -9.68
C PRO A 46 -3.58 13.79 -8.91
N PRO A 47 -3.73 14.95 -9.59
CA PRO A 47 -3.87 16.27 -8.96
C PRO A 47 -4.84 16.36 -7.75
N PRO A 48 -6.03 15.72 -7.73
CA PRO A 48 -6.90 15.74 -6.54
C PRO A 48 -6.29 15.04 -5.32
N PHE A 49 -5.39 14.08 -5.52
CA PHE A 49 -4.64 13.39 -4.47
C PHE A 49 -3.34 14.11 -4.10
N ARG A 50 -2.92 15.16 -4.82
CA ARG A 50 -1.78 15.99 -4.40
C ARG A 50 -2.18 17.07 -3.38
N LYS A 51 -3.47 17.46 -3.37
CA LYS A 51 -3.99 18.55 -2.51
C LYS A 51 -4.53 18.10 -1.15
N HIS A 52 -4.95 16.84 -1.01
CA HIS A 52 -5.14 16.27 0.32
C HIS A 52 -3.78 16.25 1.00
N SER A 53 -3.74 16.48 2.32
CA SER A 53 -2.54 16.65 3.13
C SER A 53 -1.69 15.39 3.22
N TYR A 54 -1.21 14.87 2.08
CA TYR A 54 -0.26 13.78 1.98
C TYR A 54 1.17 14.32 2.26
N GLY A 55 1.31 15.07 3.35
CA GLY A 55 2.44 15.97 3.57
C GLY A 55 3.73 15.30 4.01
N LEU A 56 3.70 14.35 4.95
CA LEU A 56 4.93 14.03 5.68
C LEU A 56 5.20 12.54 5.94
N THR A 57 4.18 11.68 6.09
CA THR A 57 4.41 10.28 6.50
C THR A 57 3.44 9.32 5.80
N PHE A 58 3.92 8.62 4.76
CA PHE A 58 3.18 7.53 4.11
C PHE A 58 3.85 6.21 4.40
N HIS A 59 3.02 5.20 4.65
CA HIS A 59 3.47 3.84 4.79
C HIS A 59 2.80 2.99 3.72
N PHE A 60 3.55 2.01 3.24
CA PHE A 60 2.99 0.90 2.49
C PHE A 60 2.72 -0.24 3.47
N LEU A 61 1.57 -0.87 3.34
CA LEU A 61 1.29 -2.17 3.95
C LEU A 61 1.22 -3.21 2.84
N LEU A 62 1.93 -4.31 3.01
CA LEU A 62 1.84 -5.46 2.14
C LEU A 62 0.46 -6.10 2.32
N LEU A 63 -0.41 -6.03 1.31
CA LEU A 63 -1.58 -6.91 1.27
C LEU A 63 -1.11 -8.21 0.62
N LEU A 64 -1.07 -9.27 1.41
CA LEU A 64 -0.70 -10.58 0.92
C LEU A 64 -1.58 -10.95 -0.28
N ASN A 65 -0.93 -11.40 -1.36
CA ASN A 65 -1.62 -12.02 -2.47
C ASN A 65 -2.34 -13.25 -1.94
N CYS A 66 -3.66 -13.26 -2.12
CA CYS A 66 -4.45 -14.41 -1.72
C CYS A 66 -4.18 -15.54 -2.71
N ASP A 67 -3.51 -16.58 -2.24
CA ASP A 67 -3.24 -17.79 -3.00
C ASP A 67 -4.58 -18.46 -3.37
N GLN A 68 -5.13 -18.16 -4.57
CA GLN A 68 -6.32 -18.73 -5.23
C GLN A 68 -7.65 -18.84 -4.43
N SER A 69 -7.70 -18.57 -3.11
CA SER A 69 -8.81 -18.94 -2.22
C SER A 69 -9.46 -17.79 -1.46
N CYS A 70 -8.94 -16.55 -1.50
CA CYS A 70 -9.75 -15.38 -1.14
C CYS A 70 -10.02 -14.49 -2.35
N LEU A 71 -11.03 -14.95 -3.10
CA LEU A 71 -11.86 -14.17 -4.00
C LEU A 71 -12.77 -13.20 -3.21
N THR A 72 -12.21 -12.46 -2.26
CA THR A 72 -12.99 -11.44 -1.56
C THR A 72 -12.37 -10.08 -1.81
N ASN A 73 -13.17 -9.19 -2.40
CA ASN A 73 -13.00 -7.74 -2.42
C ASN A 73 -12.99 -7.12 -1.00
N GLU A 74 -12.70 -7.93 0.02
CA GLU A 74 -12.56 -7.51 1.39
C GLU A 74 -11.17 -6.88 1.50
N LEU A 75 -11.16 -5.60 1.86
CA LEU A 75 -10.03 -4.91 2.46
C LEU A 75 -9.69 -5.62 3.79
N VAL A 76 -9.23 -6.87 3.75
CA VAL A 76 -8.70 -7.55 4.93
C VAL A 76 -7.29 -7.02 5.11
N MET A 77 -7.20 -5.86 5.75
CA MET A 77 -6.01 -5.52 6.49
C MET A 77 -5.95 -6.48 7.65
N SER A 78 -4.99 -7.40 7.62
CA SER A 78 -4.68 -8.16 8.82
C SER A 78 -4.09 -7.18 9.83
N LEU A 79 -4.93 -6.69 10.76
CA LEU A 79 -4.51 -5.81 11.85
C LEU A 79 -3.64 -6.55 12.88
N ASP A 80 -3.57 -7.87 12.79
CA ASP A 80 -2.88 -8.78 13.72
C ASP A 80 -1.34 -8.78 13.58
N ASP A 81 -0.80 -8.45 12.39
CA ASP A 81 0.63 -8.58 12.08
C ASP A 81 1.20 -7.30 11.42
N ASP A 82 0.73 -6.13 11.87
CA ASP A 82 1.00 -4.84 11.24
C ASP A 82 2.49 -4.46 11.22
N GLU A 83 3.25 -4.82 12.26
CA GLU A 83 4.68 -4.50 12.34
C GLU A 83 5.54 -5.23 11.29
N LYS A 84 5.10 -6.42 10.84
CA LYS A 84 5.79 -7.18 9.79
C LYS A 84 5.34 -6.80 8.40
N LEU A 85 4.09 -6.34 8.26
CA LEU A 85 3.48 -6.03 6.97
C LEU A 85 3.73 -4.57 6.53
N ILE A 86 4.11 -3.66 7.45
CA ILE A 86 4.49 -2.29 7.10
C ILE A 86 5.87 -2.29 6.45
N LEU A 87 5.95 -1.87 5.18
CA LEU A 87 7.20 -1.78 4.46
C LEU A 87 8.06 -0.67 5.05
N ARG A 88 9.30 -1.00 5.41
CA ARG A 88 10.29 -0.01 5.85
C ARG A 88 10.94 0.67 4.64
N SER A 89 11.25 1.95 4.76
CA SER A 89 11.84 2.74 3.66
C SER A 89 13.30 2.39 3.36
N ASP A 90 13.99 1.75 4.30
CA ASP A 90 15.41 1.37 4.25
C ASP A 90 15.69 0.04 3.53
N GLN A 91 14.65 -0.76 3.24
CA GLN A 91 14.78 -2.03 2.55
C GLN A 91 14.35 -1.97 1.07
N THR A 92 14.66 -3.02 0.31
CA THR A 92 14.19 -3.18 -1.08
C THR A 92 12.79 -3.78 -1.12
N LEU A 93 12.06 -3.59 -2.22
CA LEU A 93 10.73 -4.20 -2.38
C LEU A 93 10.79 -5.73 -2.26
N ARG A 94 11.83 -6.35 -2.81
CA ARG A 94 12.11 -7.79 -2.66
C ARG A 94 12.27 -8.21 -1.20
N ALA A 95 13.10 -7.48 -0.44
CA ALA A 95 13.34 -7.77 0.97
C ALA A 95 12.09 -7.55 1.82
N ALA A 96 11.21 -6.65 1.36
CA ALA A 96 9.90 -6.40 1.96
C ALA A 96 8.85 -7.49 1.66
N GLY A 97 9.18 -8.50 0.86
CA GLY A 97 8.24 -9.56 0.46
C GLY A 97 7.32 -9.19 -0.70
N VAL A 98 7.62 -8.11 -1.44
CA VAL A 98 6.88 -7.75 -2.67
C VAL A 98 7.32 -8.66 -3.81
N ALA A 99 6.36 -9.24 -4.52
CA ALA A 99 6.55 -10.08 -5.68
C ALA A 99 5.71 -9.58 -6.88
N SER A 100 5.72 -10.32 -7.98
CA SER A 100 4.84 -10.04 -9.11
C SER A 100 3.37 -10.16 -8.70
N GLU A 101 2.54 -9.28 -9.24
CA GLU A 101 1.11 -9.18 -8.98
C GLU A 101 0.76 -8.87 -7.52
N THR A 102 1.75 -8.49 -6.70
CA THR A 102 1.51 -8.17 -5.30
C THR A 102 0.73 -6.88 -5.17
N GLU A 103 -0.23 -6.88 -4.26
CA GLU A 103 -0.99 -5.70 -3.90
C GLU A 103 -0.40 -5.04 -2.65
N VAL A 104 -0.18 -3.73 -2.71
CA VAL A 104 0.28 -2.94 -1.56
C VAL A 104 -0.71 -1.83 -1.30
N ALA A 105 -1.06 -1.60 -0.04
CA ALA A 105 -1.87 -0.45 0.33
C ALA A 105 -0.97 0.76 0.60
N PHE A 106 -1.34 1.91 0.05
CA PHE A 106 -0.73 3.20 0.34
C PHE A 106 -1.72 4.05 1.13
N PHE A 107 -1.33 4.45 2.33
CA PHE A 107 -2.19 5.20 3.24
C PHE A 107 -1.38 6.14 4.13
N ARG A 108 -2.11 7.02 4.80
CA ARG A 108 -1.59 7.93 5.79
C ARG A 108 -1.49 7.23 7.15
N LYS A 109 -0.33 7.31 7.79
CA LYS A 109 -0.07 6.62 9.07
C LYS A 109 -1.05 7.06 10.16
N GLU A 110 -1.36 8.36 10.23
CA GLU A 110 -2.26 8.89 11.26
C GLU A 110 -3.69 8.31 11.10
N ASP A 111 -4.18 8.15 9.87
CA ASP A 111 -5.50 7.58 9.61
C ASP A 111 -5.53 6.09 9.98
N TYR A 112 -4.43 5.38 9.77
CA TYR A 112 -4.28 3.98 10.19
C TYR A 112 -4.22 3.84 11.72
N GLU A 113 -3.43 4.67 12.41
CA GLU A 113 -3.36 4.67 13.88
C GLU A 113 -4.72 5.02 14.50
N ALA A 114 -5.43 5.99 13.93
CA ALA A 114 -6.79 6.34 14.35
C ALA A 114 -7.77 5.17 14.14
N TYR A 115 -7.72 4.49 12.99
CA TYR A 115 -8.54 3.31 12.72
C TYR A 115 -8.18 2.13 13.62
N LYS A 116 -6.89 1.91 13.92
CA LYS A 116 -6.43 0.86 14.85
C LYS A 116 -6.92 1.12 16.27
N ALA A 117 -6.90 2.38 16.72
CA ALA A 117 -7.40 2.78 18.02
C ALA A 117 -8.93 2.68 18.12
N ASN A 118 -9.65 2.86 17.02
CA ASN A 118 -11.11 2.78 16.97
C ASN A 118 -11.60 2.19 15.63
N PRO A 119 -11.61 0.86 15.48
CA PRO A 119 -11.98 0.21 14.22
C PRO A 119 -13.49 0.30 14.01
N ARG A 120 -13.93 1.43 13.45
CA ARG A 120 -15.33 1.65 13.06
C ARG A 120 -15.42 1.62 11.54
N THR A 121 -16.30 0.78 11.03
CA THR A 121 -16.69 0.77 9.62
C THR A 121 -18.02 1.47 9.48
N SER A 122 -18.06 2.53 8.68
CA SER A 122 -19.26 3.30 8.38
C SER A 122 -19.70 2.97 6.96
N TRP A 123 -20.77 2.18 6.83
CA TRP A 123 -21.39 1.77 5.57
C TRP A 123 -22.20 2.90 4.93
#